data_AF-A0A800NB04-F1
#
_entry.id   AF-A0A800NB04-F1
#
_cell.length_a   1.000
_cell.length_b   1.000
_cell.length_c   1.000
_cell.angle_alpha   90.00
_cell.angle_beta   90.00
_cell.angle_gamma   90.00
#
_symmetry.space_group_name_H-M   'P 1'
#
loop_
_entity.id
_entity.type
_entity.pdbx_description
1 polymer ?
#
loop_
_entity_poly.entity_id
_entity_poly.type
_entity_poly.pdbx_seq_one_letter_code
_entity_poly.pdbx_strand_id
1 'polypeptide(L)' 'MSMFTLIILLIGLGILVYSLVYTLFVGKERKAVKGNIDAQLPENVQKHTYIRNPIFLAFAIFFGIVIVMIIYFSLTWTW' A
#
# COMPACT_ATOMS: atom_id res chain seq x y z
N MET A 1 23.51 -4.58 -19.37
CA MET A 1 22.23 -4.86 -18.69
C MET A 1 21.81 -6.28 -19.03
N SER A 2 21.56 -7.13 -18.04
CA SER A 2 21.14 -8.51 -18.30
C SER A 2 19.66 -8.55 -18.67
N MET A 3 19.22 -9.57 -19.42
CA MET A 3 17.80 -9.77 -19.75
C MET A 3 16.93 -9.87 -18.48
N PHE A 4 17.47 -10.50 -17.43
CA PHE A 4 16.84 -10.57 -16.11
C PHE A 4 16.62 -9.19 -15.48
N THR A 5 17.65 -8.33 -15.52
CA THR A 5 17.56 -6.96 -14.99
C THR A 5 16.52 -6.13 -15.74
N LEU A 6 16.38 -6.33 -17.05
CA LEU A 6 15.40 -5.62 -17.89
C LEU A 6 13.97 -6.04 -17.56
N ILE A 7 13.73 -7.34 -17.37
CA ILE A 7 12.41 -7.89 -17.01
C ILE A 7 11.93 -7.32 -15.67
N ILE A 8 12.78 -7.35 -14.64
CA ILE A 8 12.43 -6.81 -13.31
C ILE A 8 12.14 -5.33 -13.38
N LEU A 9 12.92 -4.58 -14.16
CA LEU A 9 12.72 -3.14 -14.34
C LEU A 9 11.35 -2.84 -14.97
N LEU A 10 10.95 -3.60 -16.01
CA LEU A 10 9.64 -3.43 -16.64
C LEU A 10 8.49 -3.74 -15.68
N ILE A 11 8.61 -4.81 -14.89
CA ILE A 11 7.61 -5.18 -13.88
C ILE A 11 7.49 -4.07 -12.83
N GLY A 12 8.62 -3.59 -12.29
CA GLY A 12 8.65 -2.52 -11.31
C GLY A 12 8.04 -1.22 -11.85
N LEU A 13 8.37 -0.86 -13.09
CA LEU A 13 7.79 0.30 -13.78
C LEU A 13 6.26 0.16 -13.91
N GLY A 14 5.79 -1.02 -14.30
CA GLY A 14 4.35 -1.32 -14.42
C GLY A 14 3.61 -1.14 -13.09
N ILE A 15 4.17 -1.66 -12.00
CA ILE A 15 3.61 -1.52 -10.65
C ILE A 15 3.55 -0.04 -10.23
N LEU A 16 4.62 0.73 -10.49
CA LEU A 16 4.67 2.15 -10.17
C LEU A 16 3.62 2.96 -10.94
N VAL A 17 3.55 2.75 -12.26
CA VAL A 17 2.58 3.45 -13.13
C VAL A 17 1.16 3.10 -12.73
N TYR A 18 0.86 1.81 -12.53
CA TYR A 18 -0.46 1.36 -12.10
C TYR A 18 -0.85 1.97 -10.75
N SER A 19 0.05 1.94 -9.76
CA SER A 19 -0.19 2.47 -8.42
C SER A 19 -0.43 3.99 -8.45
N LEU A 20 0.34 4.72 -9.25
CA LEU A 20 0.16 6.16 -9.42
C LEU A 20 -1.20 6.48 -10.05
N VAL A 21 -1.54 5.80 -11.15
CA VAL A 21 -2.83 5.98 -11.83
C VAL A 21 -3.97 5.66 -10.88
N TYR A 22 -3.94 4.51 -10.21
CA TYR A 22 -4.95 4.12 -9.23
C TYR A 22 -5.11 5.16 -8.12
N THR A 23 -4.00 5.66 -7.57
CA THR A 23 -4.01 6.71 -6.54
C THR A 23 -4.68 7.99 -7.05
N LEU A 24 -4.39 8.41 -8.29
CA LEU A 24 -5.00 9.59 -8.89
C LEU A 24 -6.51 9.40 -9.13
N PHE A 25 -6.94 8.20 -9.54
CA PHE A 25 -8.36 7.86 -9.69
C PHE A 25 -9.10 7.91 -8.36
N VAL A 26 -8.59 7.23 -7.32
CA VAL A 26 -9.18 7.25 -5.97
C VAL A 26 -9.19 8.67 -5.38
N GLY A 27 -8.10 9.44 -5.57
CA GLY A 27 -8.03 10.83 -5.13
C GLY A 27 -9.05 11.74 -5.83
N LYS A 28 -9.35 11.48 -7.11
CA LYS A 28 -10.39 12.18 -7.86
C LYS A 28 -11.79 11.83 -7.36
N GLU A 29 -12.08 10.57 -7.04
CA GLU A 29 -13.36 10.17 -6.45
C GLU A 29 -13.60 10.85 -5.10
N ARG A 30 -12.57 10.93 -4.24
CA ARG A 30 -12.65 11.66 -2.96
C ARG A 30 -12.90 13.16 -3.14
N LYS A 31 -12.37 13.80 -4.19
CA LYS A 31 -12.65 15.21 -4.53
C LYS A 31 -14.02 15.42 -5.18
N ALA A 32 -14.58 14.41 -5.83
CA ALA A 32 -15.94 14.44 -6.39
C ALA A 32 -17.00 14.23 -5.29
N VAL A 33 -16.68 13.49 -4.23
CA VAL A 33 -17.46 13.40 -2.98
C VAL A 33 -17.18 14.65 -2.12
N LYS A 34 -17.54 15.83 -2.65
CA LYS A 34 -17.55 17.10 -1.91
C LYS A 34 -18.82 17.30 -1.08
N GLY A 35 -19.75 16.35 -1.11
CA GLY A 35 -20.91 16.32 -0.23
C GLY A 35 -20.58 15.63 1.09
N ASN A 36 -20.56 16.40 2.18
CA ASN A 36 -20.32 15.98 3.56
C ASN A 36 -18.90 15.46 3.86
N ILE A 37 -17.90 16.34 3.72
CA ILE A 37 -16.55 16.07 4.24
C ILE A 37 -16.56 15.90 5.78
N ASP A 38 -17.58 16.48 6.45
CA ASP A 38 -17.91 16.29 7.87
C ASP A 38 -19.09 15.31 8.11
N ALA A 39 -19.41 14.41 7.17
CA ALA A 39 -20.35 13.33 7.48
C ALA A 39 -19.76 12.42 8.56
N GLN A 40 -20.59 12.05 9.54
CA GLN A 40 -20.23 11.02 10.51
C GLN A 40 -19.77 9.76 9.76
N LEU A 41 -18.60 9.22 10.16
CA LEU A 41 -18.06 7.99 9.59
C LEU A 41 -19.15 6.91 9.66
N PRO A 42 -19.43 6.15 8.58
CA PRO A 42 -20.45 5.11 8.60
C PRO A 42 -20.24 4.18 9.80
N GLU A 43 -21.28 3.85 10.56
CA GLU A 43 -21.18 3.05 11.79
C GLU A 43 -20.40 1.74 11.59
N ASN A 44 -20.51 1.16 10.40
CA ASN A 44 -19.82 -0.06 9.99
C ASN A 44 -18.29 0.05 9.94
N VAL A 45 -17.76 1.26 9.74
CA VAL A 45 -16.32 1.57 9.77
C VAL A 45 -15.88 1.91 11.19
N GLN A 46 -16.69 2.66 11.96
CA GLN A 46 -16.41 2.96 13.37
C GLN A 46 -16.28 1.68 14.21
N LYS A 47 -17.10 0.67 13.91
CA LYS A 47 -17.11 -0.60 14.65
C LYS A 47 -15.80 -1.38 14.52
N HIS A 48 -15.06 -1.23 13.42
CA HIS A 48 -13.81 -1.95 13.14
C HIS A 48 -12.80 -1.07 12.39
N THR A 49 -12.47 0.09 12.96
CA THR A 49 -11.64 1.12 12.34
C THR A 49 -10.29 0.60 11.85
N TYR A 50 -9.65 -0.33 12.55
CA TYR A 50 -8.32 -0.83 12.20
C TYR A 50 -8.31 -1.90 11.11
N ILE A 51 -9.34 -2.74 11.05
CA ILE A 51 -9.41 -3.87 10.10
C ILE A 51 -10.00 -3.42 8.75
N ARG A 52 -10.91 -2.45 8.77
CA ARG A 52 -11.61 -1.97 7.57
C ARG A 52 -11.01 -0.71 6.95
N ASN A 53 -10.01 -0.11 7.58
CA ASN A 53 -9.32 1.05 7.01
C ASN A 53 -8.10 0.59 6.20
N PRO A 54 -8.11 0.76 4.86
CA PRO A 54 -7.04 0.31 3.99
C PRO A 54 -5.67 0.95 4.32
N ILE A 55 -5.65 2.14 4.95
CA ILE A 55 -4.41 2.80 5.37
C ILE A 55 -3.73 2.02 6.50
N PHE A 56 -4.49 1.62 7.53
CA PHE A 56 -3.94 0.82 8.64
C PHE A 56 -3.48 -0.55 8.16
N LEU A 57 -4.22 -1.17 7.23
CA LEU A 57 -3.84 -2.44 6.63
C LEU A 57 -2.51 -2.34 5.86
N ALA A 58 -2.32 -1.27 5.09
CA ALA A 58 -1.09 -1.02 4.36
C ALA A 58 0.12 -0.88 5.30
N PHE A 59 -0.02 -0.11 6.39
CA PHE A 59 1.05 -0.01 7.40
C PHE A 59 1.33 -1.35 8.07
N ALA A 60 0.30 -2.10 8.46
CA ALA A 60 0.48 -3.41 9.09
C ALA A 60 1.22 -4.40 8.18
N ILE A 61 0.86 -4.45 6.88
CA ILE A 61 1.55 -5.28 5.89
C ILE A 61 2.99 -4.82 5.71
N PHE A 62 3.23 -3.51 5.56
CA PHE A 62 4.57 -2.97 5.42
C PHE A 62 5.48 -3.33 6.60
N PHE A 63 5.05 -3.05 7.83
CA PHE A 63 5.82 -3.38 9.02
C PHE A 63 5.98 -4.89 9.21
N GLY A 64 4.97 -5.69 8.85
CA GLY A 64 5.08 -7.15 8.83
C GLY A 64 6.19 -7.64 7.91
N ILE A 65 6.25 -7.12 6.67
CA ILE A 65 7.30 -7.45 5.71
C ILE A 65 8.67 -6.99 6.23
N VAL A 66 8.77 -5.78 6.76
CA VAL A 66 10.02 -5.26 7.33
C VAL A 66 10.54 -6.15 8.45
N ILE A 67 9.67 -6.57 9.39
CA ILE A 67 10.06 -7.47 10.48
C ILE A 67 10.55 -8.81 9.93
N VAL A 68 9.84 -9.40 8.97
CA VAL A 68 10.27 -10.65 8.32
C VAL A 68 11.63 -10.49 7.65
N MET A 69 11.87 -9.37 6.96
CA MET A 69 13.17 -9.08 6.35
C MET A 69 14.27 -8.93 7.41
N ILE A 70 14.02 -8.19 8.50
CA ILE A 70 14.98 -8.03 9.60
C ILE A 70 15.35 -9.40 10.18
N ILE A 71 14.37 -10.26 10.45
CA ILE A 71 14.60 -11.62 10.97
C ILE A 71 15.42 -12.44 9.97
N TYR A 72 15.03 -12.43 8.69
CA TYR A 72 15.74 -13.13 7.63
C TYR A 72 17.21 -12.70 7.56
N PHE A 73 17.47 -11.40 7.46
CA PHE A 73 18.84 -10.87 7.46
C PHE A 73 19.57 -11.22 8.75
N SER A 74 18.96 -11.05 9.91
CA SER A 74 19.61 -11.38 11.20
C SER A 74 20.05 -12.84 11.30
N LEU A 75 19.32 -13.77 10.69
CA LEU A 75 19.64 -15.21 10.73
C LEU A 75 20.59 -15.65 9.61
N THR A 76 20.53 -14.99 8.45
CA THR A 76 21.31 -15.38 7.26
C THR A 76 22.59 -14.57 7.09
N TRP A 77 22.76 -13.48 7.85
CA TRP A 77 23.95 -12.65 7.80
C TRP A 77 25.14 -13.36 8.43
N THR A 78 25.84 -14.14 7.61
CA THR A 78 27.18 -14.64 7.90
C THR A 78 28.19 -13.66 7.30
N TRP A 79 29.18 -13.25 8.11
CA TRP A 79 30.26 -12.35 7.71
C TRP A 79 31.09 -12.90 6.54
#